data_AF-A0ABC9XNA9-F1
#
_entry.id   AF-A0ABC9XNA9-F1
#
_cell.length_a   1.000
_cell.length_b   1.000
_cell.length_c   1.000
_cell.angle_alpha   90.00
_cell.angle_beta   90.00
_cell.angle_gamma   90.00
#
_symmetry.space_group_name_H-M   'P 1'
#
loop_
_entity.id
_entity.type
_entity.pdbx_description
1 polymer ?
#
loop_
_entity_poly.entity_id
_entity_poly.type
_entity_poly.pdbx_seq_one_letter_code
_entity_poly.pdbx_strand_id
1 'polypeptide(L)'
;MAPENHIFVIAVQNHSQWQDISMSHMNIISRYIRSRFQYEVDYSIDIDVQLFEHIGVEIIDALVGTISSWQYTTSHESRSYETRTESQAAIPKGEGDFYYTASYFGEVWLRSTN
;
A
#
# COMPACT_ATOMS: atom_id res chain seq x y z
N MET A 1 -8.16 -18.99 13.23
CA MET A 1 -8.84 -18.29 12.12
C MET A 1 -10.21 -18.90 11.94
N ALA A 2 -11.18 -18.09 11.51
CA ALA A 2 -12.49 -18.60 11.12
C ALA A 2 -12.35 -19.55 9.90
N PRO A 3 -13.26 -20.52 9.73
CA PRO A 3 -13.15 -21.55 8.68
C PRO A 3 -13.02 -21.01 7.24
N GLU A 4 -13.56 -19.83 6.99
CA GLU A 4 -13.56 -19.12 5.71
C GLU A 4 -12.24 -18.40 5.39
N ASN A 5 -11.36 -18.23 6.38
CA ASN A 5 -10.12 -17.49 6.18
C ASN A 5 -8.96 -18.43 5.79
N HIS A 6 -8.25 -18.07 4.72
CA HIS A 6 -7.11 -18.85 4.20
C HIS A 6 -5.79 -18.08 4.37
N ILE A 7 -4.70 -18.80 4.71
CA ILE A 7 -3.34 -18.25 4.71
C ILE A 7 -2.55 -18.87 3.56
N PHE A 8 -1.85 -18.01 2.82
CA PHE A 8 -0.86 -18.41 1.82
C PHE A 8 0.50 -17.83 2.19
N VAL A 9 1.54 -18.64 2.10
CA VAL A 9 2.92 -18.20 2.32
C VAL A 9 3.61 -18.08 0.97
N ILE A 10 4.13 -16.89 0.69
CA ILE A 10 4.90 -16.60 -0.51
C ILE A 10 6.38 -16.53 -0.12
N ALA A 11 7.18 -17.45 -0.65
CA ALA A 11 8.62 -17.37 -0.50
C ALA A 11 9.18 -16.27 -1.42
N VAL A 12 9.97 -15.36 -0.86
CA VAL A 12 10.58 -14.23 -1.57
C VAL A 12 12.11 -14.30 -1.45
N GLN A 13 12.80 -13.73 -2.42
CA GLN A 13 14.26 -13.60 -2.35
C GLN A 13 14.63 -12.52 -1.33
N ASN A 14 15.62 -12.82 -0.50
CA ASN A 14 16.12 -11.83 0.46
C ASN A 14 17.08 -10.84 -0.22
N HIS A 15 17.05 -9.58 0.22
CA HIS A 15 17.99 -8.55 -0.17
C HIS A 15 18.90 -8.17 1.01
N SER A 16 20.09 -7.64 0.74
CA SER A 16 21.04 -7.24 1.78
C SER A 16 20.68 -5.92 2.47
N GLN A 17 19.90 -5.05 1.81
CA GLN A 17 19.47 -3.75 2.35
C GLN A 17 17.96 -3.73 2.58
N TRP A 18 17.54 -3.16 3.72
CA TRP A 18 16.13 -3.10 4.08
C TRP A 18 15.30 -2.23 3.11
N GLN A 19 15.90 -1.22 2.49
CA GLN A 19 15.25 -0.39 1.47
C GLN A 19 14.89 -1.21 0.24
N ASP A 20 15.79 -2.09 -0.20
CA ASP A 20 15.55 -2.97 -1.34
C ASP A 20 14.44 -3.99 -1.01
N ILE A 21 14.41 -4.50 0.23
CA ILE A 21 13.32 -5.37 0.71
C ILE A 21 11.99 -4.63 0.63
N SER A 22 11.89 -3.42 1.20
CA SER A 22 10.67 -2.61 1.20
C SER A 22 10.20 -2.24 -0.21
N MET A 23 11.12 -1.79 -1.08
CA MET A 23 10.77 -1.44 -2.46
C MET A 23 10.37 -2.66 -3.30
N SER A 24 10.95 -3.83 -3.06
CA SER A 24 10.59 -5.06 -3.77
C SER A 24 9.16 -5.51 -3.48
N HIS A 25 8.59 -5.10 -2.34
CA HIS A 25 7.27 -5.51 -1.88
C HIS A 25 6.18 -5.20 -2.91
N MET A 26 6.18 -3.97 -3.43
CA MET A 26 5.22 -3.53 -4.45
C MET A 26 5.25 -4.39 -5.71
N ASN A 27 6.44 -4.78 -6.18
CA ASN A 27 6.58 -5.65 -7.36
C ASN A 27 6.09 -7.07 -7.06
N ILE A 28 6.39 -7.60 -5.86
CA ILE A 28 5.94 -8.92 -5.44
C ILE A 28 4.41 -8.95 -5.36
N ILE A 29 3.79 -8.02 -4.63
CA ILE A 29 2.34 -7.89 -4.50
C ILE A 29 1.68 -7.80 -5.88
N SER A 30 2.13 -6.86 -6.72
CA SER A 30 1.56 -6.67 -8.06
C SER A 30 1.63 -7.95 -8.91
N ARG A 31 2.73 -8.69 -8.85
CA ARG A 31 2.89 -9.96 -9.59
C ARG A 31 1.94 -11.05 -9.08
N TYR A 32 1.78 -11.20 -7.77
CA TYR A 32 0.91 -12.24 -7.21
C TYR A 32 -0.57 -11.92 -7.39
N ILE A 33 -0.93 -10.65 -7.30
CA ILE A 33 -2.29 -10.24 -7.60
C ILE A 33 -2.61 -10.50 -9.07
N ARG A 34 -1.76 -10.05 -10.00
CA ARG A 34 -1.97 -10.30 -11.44
C ARG A 34 -1.95 -11.78 -11.83
N SER A 35 -1.12 -12.60 -11.20
CA SER A 35 -1.03 -14.02 -11.60
C SER A 35 -2.10 -14.89 -10.96
N ARG A 36 -2.68 -14.47 -9.83
CA ARG A 36 -3.54 -15.33 -9.03
C ARG A 36 -4.72 -14.58 -8.41
N PHE A 37 -4.45 -13.61 -7.55
CA PHE A 37 -5.50 -13.09 -6.67
C PHE A 37 -6.55 -12.21 -7.38
N GLN A 38 -6.27 -11.68 -8.56
CA GLN A 38 -7.25 -10.92 -9.35
C GLN A 38 -8.55 -11.71 -9.66
N TYR A 39 -8.51 -13.05 -9.56
CA TYR A 39 -9.68 -13.91 -9.74
C TYR A 39 -10.22 -14.51 -8.43
N GLU A 40 -9.50 -14.34 -7.32
CA GLU A 40 -9.83 -14.95 -6.01
C GLU A 40 -10.37 -13.91 -5.01
N VAL A 41 -10.01 -12.63 -5.14
CA VAL A 41 -10.40 -11.57 -4.20
C VAL A 41 -10.99 -10.37 -4.92
N ASP A 42 -11.98 -9.72 -4.29
CA ASP A 42 -12.59 -8.49 -4.81
C ASP A 42 -11.82 -7.24 -4.37
N TYR A 43 -11.10 -7.31 -3.25
CA TYR A 43 -10.34 -6.20 -2.67
C TYR A 43 -9.02 -6.72 -2.07
N SER A 44 -7.96 -5.91 -2.14
CA SER A 44 -6.66 -6.22 -1.55
C SER A 44 -6.18 -5.09 -0.67
N ILE A 45 -5.55 -5.43 0.45
CA ILE A 45 -4.91 -4.49 1.37
C ILE A 45 -3.48 -4.97 1.62
N ASP A 46 -2.52 -4.06 1.51
CA ASP A 46 -1.18 -4.23 2.05
C ASP A 46 -1.11 -3.64 3.46
N ILE A 47 -0.63 -4.44 4.41
CA ILE A 47 -0.58 -4.11 5.84
C ILE A 47 0.77 -4.58 6.39
N ASP A 48 1.60 -3.65 6.86
CA ASP A 48 2.86 -3.94 7.58
C ASP A 48 2.80 -3.56 9.08
N VAL A 49 1.58 -3.40 9.61
CA VAL A 49 1.30 -2.99 11.00
C VAL A 49 0.53 -4.02 11.79
N GLN A 50 0.58 -3.90 13.11
CA GLN A 50 -0.29 -4.64 14.01
C GLN A 50 -1.66 -3.98 14.12
N LEU A 51 -2.73 -4.76 13.96
CA LEU A 51 -4.10 -4.31 14.17
C LEU A 51 -4.50 -4.49 15.63
N PHE A 52 -4.97 -3.43 16.27
CA PHE A 52 -5.42 -3.43 17.68
C PHE A 52 -6.94 -3.38 17.83
N GLU A 53 -7.64 -2.89 16.80
CA GLU A 53 -9.08 -2.66 16.81
C GLU A 53 -9.72 -3.25 15.55
N HIS A 54 -11.06 -3.30 15.54
CA HIS A 54 -11.81 -3.76 14.38
C HIS A 54 -11.59 -2.85 13.18
N ILE A 55 -11.28 -3.48 12.04
CA ILE A 55 -11.34 -2.86 10.72
C ILE A 55 -12.22 -3.76 9.86
N GLY A 56 -13.28 -3.19 9.32
CA GLY A 56 -14.30 -3.88 8.54
C GLY A 56 -14.42 -3.34 7.12
N VAL A 57 -15.63 -3.44 6.57
CA VAL A 57 -15.93 -3.03 5.19
C VAL A 57 -15.96 -1.51 5.00
N GLU A 58 -15.90 -0.72 6.09
CA GLU A 58 -15.91 0.74 6.03
C GLU A 58 -14.70 1.34 5.30
N ILE A 59 -13.63 0.55 5.15
CA ILE A 59 -12.41 0.96 4.44
C ILE A 59 -12.35 0.44 3.00
N ILE A 60 -13.39 -0.20 2.47
CA ILE A 60 -13.36 -0.73 1.10
C ILE A 60 -13.82 0.35 0.13
N ASP A 61 -12.93 0.74 -0.78
CA ASP A 61 -13.24 1.62 -1.92
C ASP A 61 -12.29 1.28 -3.09
N ALA A 62 -12.50 1.89 -4.25
CA ALA A 62 -11.72 1.66 -5.46
C ALA A 62 -10.21 1.79 -5.23
N LEU A 63 -9.79 2.80 -4.46
CA LEU A 63 -8.40 3.03 -4.05
C LEU A 63 -8.38 3.72 -2.69
N VAL A 64 -7.59 3.18 -1.76
CA VAL A 64 -7.55 3.63 -0.36
C VAL A 64 -6.11 3.88 0.06
N GLY A 65 -5.84 5.10 0.49
CA GLY A 65 -4.59 5.50 1.13
C GLY A 65 -4.85 5.96 2.56
N THR A 66 -3.93 5.63 3.48
CA THR A 66 -4.02 6.08 4.87
C THR A 66 -3.11 7.26 5.12
N ILE A 67 -3.62 8.30 5.78
CA ILE A 67 -2.84 9.47 6.17
C ILE A 67 -1.83 9.06 7.25
N SER A 68 -0.57 9.46 7.09
CA SER A 68 0.48 9.17 8.07
C SER A 68 0.21 9.88 9.40
N SER A 69 0.16 9.10 10.48
CA SER A 69 0.06 9.62 11.86
C SER A 69 1.23 10.49 12.28
N TRP A 70 2.37 10.41 11.58
CA TRP A 70 3.53 11.26 11.83
C TRP A 70 3.45 12.62 11.13
N GLN A 71 2.60 12.76 10.11
CA GLN A 71 2.55 13.95 9.25
C GLN A 71 1.15 14.56 9.07
N TYR A 72 0.12 14.02 9.74
CA TYR A 72 -1.24 14.55 9.63
C TYR A 72 -1.39 15.99 10.15
N THR A 73 -0.57 16.41 11.12
CA THR A 73 -0.52 17.79 11.66
C THR A 73 0.59 18.64 11.05
N THR A 74 1.44 18.04 10.23
CA THR A 74 2.59 18.72 9.63
C THR A 74 2.10 19.71 8.56
N SER A 75 2.64 20.93 8.60
CA SER A 75 2.30 21.94 7.60
C SER A 75 2.67 21.43 6.20
N HIS A 76 1.91 21.86 5.20
CA HIS A 76 2.05 21.41 3.82
C HIS A 76 3.50 21.41 3.33
N GLU A 77 4.22 22.53 3.55
CA GLU A 77 5.61 22.73 3.12
C GLU A 77 6.66 21.92 3.90
N SER A 78 6.28 21.35 5.05
CA SER A 78 7.17 20.57 5.93
C SER A 78 7.01 19.06 5.78
N ARG A 79 6.14 18.61 4.87
CA ARG A 79 5.96 17.18 4.59
C ARG A 79 7.19 16.62 3.88
N SER A 80 7.55 15.39 4.20
CA SER A 80 8.80 14.77 3.75
C SER A 80 8.68 14.12 2.36
N TYR A 81 8.07 14.81 1.40
CA TYR A 81 8.04 14.34 0.02
C TYR A 81 9.44 14.37 -0.61
N GLU A 82 9.66 13.55 -1.62
CA GLU A 82 10.83 13.71 -2.50
C GLU A 82 10.67 14.99 -3.32
N THR A 83 11.71 15.81 -3.36
CA THR A 83 11.71 17.14 -4.00
C THR A 83 12.76 17.26 -5.09
N ARG A 84 13.63 16.25 -5.24
CA ARG A 84 14.60 16.13 -6.33
C ARG A 84 13.87 15.85 -7.63
N THR A 85 13.90 16.81 -8.56
CA THR A 85 13.18 16.74 -9.84
C THR A 85 13.60 15.58 -10.75
N GLU A 86 14.77 15.00 -10.54
CA GLU A 86 15.25 13.80 -11.22
C GLU A 86 14.52 12.51 -10.76
N SER A 87 13.83 12.54 -9.62
CA SER A 87 13.08 11.41 -9.10
C SER A 87 11.69 11.32 -9.71
N GLN A 88 11.25 10.11 -10.04
CA GLN A 88 9.85 9.86 -10.45
C GLN A 88 8.85 10.05 -9.31
N ALA A 89 9.32 10.10 -8.06
CA ALA A 89 8.49 10.36 -6.89
C ALA A 89 8.45 11.85 -6.50
N ALA A 90 9.02 12.74 -7.32
CA ALA A 90 9.11 14.16 -7.00
C ALA A 90 7.72 14.81 -6.93
N ILE A 91 7.44 15.49 -5.82
CA ILE A 91 6.24 16.32 -5.64
C ILE A 91 6.69 17.78 -5.53
N PRO A 92 6.19 18.68 -6.39
CA PRO A 92 6.52 20.10 -6.32
C PRO A 92 6.12 20.74 -5.00
N LYS A 93 6.83 21.81 -4.60
CA LYS A 93 6.45 22.60 -3.43
C LYS A 93 5.07 23.23 -3.64
N GLY A 94 4.24 23.22 -2.60
CA GLY A 94 2.85 23.67 -2.70
C GLY A 94 1.88 22.65 -3.30
N GLU A 95 2.33 21.45 -3.70
CA GLU A 95 1.47 20.35 -4.15
C GLU A 95 1.36 19.19 -3.13
N GLY A 96 0.25 18.44 -3.20
CA GLY A 96 0.00 17.20 -2.46
C GLY A 96 -0.90 17.37 -1.23
N ASP A 97 -2.12 16.82 -1.29
CA ASP A 97 -3.15 17.05 -0.27
C ASP A 97 -2.76 16.55 1.13
N PHE A 98 -2.27 15.30 1.22
CA PHE A 98 -1.90 14.62 2.46
C PHE A 98 -0.66 13.76 2.26
N TYR A 99 0.13 13.60 3.33
CA TYR A 99 1.23 12.65 3.34
C TYR A 99 0.71 11.25 3.72
N TYR A 100 0.64 10.36 2.74
CA TYR A 100 0.15 8.99 2.93
C TYR A 100 1.23 8.05 3.46
N THR A 101 0.83 7.06 4.25
CA THR A 101 1.74 6.01 4.74
C THR A 101 1.85 4.86 3.73
N ALA A 102 3.05 4.28 3.63
CA ALA A 102 3.28 3.05 2.86
C ALA A 102 2.85 1.79 3.63
N SER A 103 2.47 1.94 4.90
CA SER A 103 2.19 0.83 5.81
C SER A 103 0.79 0.23 5.71
N TYR A 104 -0.12 0.96 5.08
CA TYR A 104 -1.54 0.60 5.01
C TYR A 104 -2.21 1.28 3.81
N PHE A 105 -2.51 0.49 2.78
CA PHE A 105 -3.20 0.94 1.58
C PHE A 105 -3.88 -0.25 0.89
N GLY A 106 -4.85 0.03 0.02
CA GLY A 106 -5.60 -1.02 -0.66
C GLY A 106 -6.33 -0.54 -1.89
N GLU A 107 -6.81 -1.48 -2.70
CA GLU A 107 -7.53 -1.21 -3.93
C GLU A 107 -8.49 -2.34 -4.31
N VAL A 108 -9.57 -1.98 -5.00
CA VAL A 108 -10.44 -2.94 -5.69
C VAL A 108 -9.82 -3.26 -7.03
N TRP A 109 -9.82 -4.55 -7.37
CA TRP A 109 -9.42 -4.96 -8.70
C TRP A 109 -10.60 -4.75 -9.65
N LEU A 110 -10.49 -3.74 -10.52
CA LEU A 110 -11.39 -3.60 -11.66
C LEU A 110 -11.19 -4.82 -12.56
N ARG A 111 -12.12 -5.77 -12.48
CA ARG A 111 -12.20 -6.86 -13.44
C ARG A 111 -12.36 -6.21 -14.81
N SER A 112 -11.38 -6.36 -15.69
CA SER A 112 -11.56 -5.95 -17.09
C SER A 112 -12.71 -6.79 -17.65
N THR A 113 -13.91 -6.22 -17.71
CA THR A 113 -15.01 -6.82 -18.46
C THR A 113 -14.64 -6.72 -19.92
N ASN A 114 -14.29 -7.87 -20.50
CA ASN A 114 -14.16 -8.06 -21.92
C ASN A 114 -15.55 -8.34 -22.51
#